data_AF-A0A9Q5ZGS7-F1
#
_entry.id   AF-A0A9Q5ZGS7-F1
#
_cell.length_a   1.000
_cell.length_b   1.000
_cell.length_c   1.000
_cell.angle_alpha   90.00
_cell.angle_beta   90.00
_cell.angle_gamma   90.00
#
_symmetry.space_group_name_H-M   'P 1'
#
loop_
_entity.id
_entity.type
_entity.pdbx_description
1 polymer ?
#
loop_
_entity_poly.entity_id
_entity_poly.type
_entity_poly.pdbx_seq_one_letter_code
_entity_poly.pdbx_strand_id
1 'polypeptide(L)' 'MDLKQLRRKAGLRAEEVAASVGVACSTVRNWEQGRTIPTLNIFQTQKLARMYNCSLDELVSVVEETQTRAGAIAS' A
#
# COMPACT_ATOMS: atom_id res chain seq x y z
N MET A 1 -5.31 7.67 7.78
CA MET A 1 -4.03 7.60 7.04
C MET A 1 -4.20 6.57 5.91
N ASP A 2 -4.01 6.90 4.63
CA ASP A 2 -4.07 5.91 3.54
C ASP A 2 -2.69 5.42 3.08
N LEU A 3 -2.68 4.37 2.25
CA LEU A 3 -1.47 3.74 1.74
C LEU A 3 -0.55 4.72 0.98
N LYS A 4 -1.15 5.69 0.27
CA LYS A 4 -0.41 6.74 -0.46
C LYS A 4 0.26 7.72 0.49
N GLN A 5 -0.43 8.10 1.56
CA GLN A 5 0.13 8.93 2.63
C GLN A 5 1.26 8.20 3.33
N LEU A 6 1.11 6.91 3.62
CA LEU A 6 2.16 6.08 4.22
C LEU A 6 3.42 6.02 3.34
N ARG A 7 3.25 5.73 2.04
CA ARG A 7 4.37 5.78 1.09
C ARG A 7 5.06 7.14 1.06
N ARG A 8 4.28 8.22 1.01
CA ARG A 8 4.81 9.59 0.95
C ARG A 8 5.58 9.96 2.21
N LYS A 9 5.13 9.53 3.40
CA LYS A 9 5.88 9.71 4.65
C LYS A 9 7.24 9.00 4.62
N ALA A 10 7.32 7.84 3.95
CA ALA A 10 8.57 7.13 3.72
C ALA A 10 9.46 7.75 2.61
N GLY A 11 9.01 8.84 1.96
CA GLY A 11 9.79 9.53 0.91
C GLY A 11 9.89 8.78 -0.41
N LEU A 12 9.07 7.75 -0.62
CA LEU A 12 9.17 6.84 -1.76
C LEU A 12 8.24 7.24 -2.91
N ARG A 13 8.64 6.97 -4.15
CA ARG A 13 7.78 6.97 -5.35
C ARG A 13 7.07 5.64 -5.49
N ALA A 14 5.89 5.63 -6.12
CA ALA A 14 5.13 4.39 -6.35
C ALA A 14 5.91 3.38 -7.21
N GLU A 15 6.74 3.87 -8.14
CA GLU A 15 7.61 3.05 -8.98
C GLU A 15 8.69 2.33 -8.18
N GLU A 16 9.26 2.96 -7.15
CA GLU A 16 10.27 2.36 -6.27
C GLU A 16 9.68 1.23 -5.44
N VAL A 17 8.48 1.44 -4.89
CA VAL A 17 7.73 0.40 -4.18
C VAL A 17 7.42 -0.76 -5.10
N ALA A 18 6.89 -0.48 -6.29
CA ALA A 18 6.52 -1.49 -7.27
C ALA A 18 7.71 -2.37 -7.68
N ALA A 19 8.84 -1.73 -8.02
CA ALA A 19 10.08 -2.43 -8.36
C ALA A 19 10.58 -3.30 -7.20
N SER A 20 10.52 -2.80 -5.97
CA SER A 20 11.01 -3.53 -4.80
C SER A 20 10.19 -4.78 -4.47
N VAL A 21 8.86 -4.71 -4.56
CA VAL A 21 7.97 -5.85 -4.27
C VAL A 21 7.64 -6.70 -5.51
N GLY A 22 8.12 -6.32 -6.70
CA GLY A 22 7.99 -7.11 -7.92
C GLY A 22 6.60 -7.04 -8.55
N VAL A 23 5.97 -5.87 -8.56
CA VAL A 23 4.65 -5.63 -9.19
C VAL A 23 4.73 -4.45 -10.17
N ALA A 24 3.69 -4.25 -10.98
CA ALA A 24 3.59 -3.07 -11.83
C ALA A 24 3.30 -1.79 -11.02
N CYS A 25 3.78 -0.63 -11.49
CA CYS A 25 3.47 0.65 -10.84
C CYS A 25 1.96 0.93 -10.80
N SER A 26 1.21 0.50 -11.82
CA SER A 26 -0.26 0.58 -11.85
C SER A 26 -0.90 -0.22 -10.72
N THR A 27 -0.32 -1.37 -10.34
CA THR A 27 -0.77 -2.19 -9.21
C THR A 27 -0.68 -1.41 -7.90
N VAL A 28 0.46 -0.76 -7.62
CA VAL A 28 0.62 0.08 -6.43
C VAL A 28 -0.38 1.24 -6.42
N ARG A 29 -0.58 1.91 -7.57
CA ARG A 29 -1.56 3.01 -7.69
C ARG A 29 -3.00 2.53 -7.45
N ASN A 30 -3.34 1.32 -7.89
CA ASN A 30 -4.66 0.73 -7.62
C ASN A 30 -4.85 0.42 -6.14
N TRP A 31 -3.82 -0.05 -5.43
CA TRP A 31 -3.85 -0.21 -3.98
C TRP A 31 -4.08 1.12 -3.26
N GLU A 32 -3.35 2.16 -3.67
CA GLU A 32 -3.47 3.51 -3.11
C GLU A 32 -4.83 4.16 -3.32
N GLN A 33 -5.54 3.75 -4.36
CA GLN A 33 -6.89 4.22 -4.69
C GLN A 33 -7.97 3.33 -4.08
N GLY A 34 -7.61 2.26 -3.36
CA GLY A 34 -8.55 1.27 -2.83
C GLY A 34 -9.35 0.53 -3.91
N ARG A 35 -8.80 0.42 -5.13
CA ARG A 35 -9.42 -0.36 -6.23
C ARG A 35 -9.15 -1.84 -6.09
N THR A 36 -8.00 -2.19 -5.52
CA THR A 36 -7.58 -3.56 -5.24
C THR A 36 -6.86 -3.62 -3.90
N ILE A 37 -6.84 -4.80 -3.29
CA ILE A 37 -6.05 -5.08 -2.09
C ILE A 37 -4.64 -5.59 -2.48
N PRO A 38 -3.59 -5.33 -1.69
CA PRO A 38 -2.28 -5.94 -1.92
C PRO A 38 -2.32 -7.47 -1.86
N THR A 39 -2.08 -8.13 -3.00
CA THR A 39 -1.91 -9.58 -3.09
C THR A 39 -0.42 -9.90 -3.13
N LEU A 40 0.21 -9.94 -1.95
CA LEU A 40 1.64 -10.15 -1.76
C LEU A 40 1.88 -11.41 -0.93
N ASN A 41 2.97 -12.13 -1.22
CA ASN A 41 3.42 -13.21 -0.33
C ASN A 41 4.07 -12.64 0.94
N ILE A 42 4.31 -13.50 1.94
CA ILE A 42 4.82 -13.09 3.26
C ILE A 42 6.12 -12.26 3.17
N PHE A 43 7.04 -12.64 2.28
CA PHE A 43 8.31 -11.92 2.11
C PHE A 43 8.11 -10.55 1.45
N GLN A 44 7.24 -10.45 0.45
CA GLN A 44 6.89 -9.18 -0.19
C GLN A 44 6.16 -8.25 0.78
N THR A 45 5.24 -8.78 1.60
CA THR A 45 4.53 -8.03 2.63
C THR A 45 5.50 -7.49 3.69
N GLN A 46 6.42 -8.33 4.16
CA GLN A 46 7.48 -7.89 5.08
C GLN A 46 8.35 -6.80 4.46
N LYS A 47 8.70 -6.93 3.18
CA LYS A 47 9.48 -5.93 2.44
C LYS A 47 8.74 -4.60 2.33
N LEU A 48 7.45 -4.63 2.02
CA LEU A 48 6.60 -3.44 1.94
C LEU A 48 6.54 -2.71 3.30
N ALA A 49 6.31 -3.43 4.40
CA ALA A 49 6.28 -2.85 5.74
C ALA A 49 7.61 -2.17 6.11
N ARG A 50 8.75 -2.83 5.80
CA ARG A 50 10.09 -2.25 6.02
C ARG A 50 10.32 -0.99 5.20
N MET A 51 9.92 -0.99 3.92
CA MET A 51 10.04 0.20 3.06
C MET A 51 9.24 1.38 3.58
N TYR A 52 8.06 1.11 4.13
CA TYR A 52 7.19 2.14 4.71
C TYR A 52 7.56 2.53 6.14
N ASN A 53 8.58 1.89 6.71
CA ASN A 53 9.01 2.10 8.08
C ASN A 53 7.85 1.96 9.09
N CYS A 54 7.01 0.93 8.90
CA CYS A 54 5.84 0.65 9.72
C CYS A 54 5.83 -0.81 10.19
N SER A 55 5.01 -1.11 11.20
CA SER A 55 4.74 -2.49 11.61
C SER A 55 3.81 -3.18 10.61
N LEU A 56 3.67 -4.51 10.74
CA LEU A 56 2.67 -5.26 9.96
C LEU A 56 1.25 -4.84 10.34
N ASP A 57 0.96 -4.68 11.64
CA ASP A 57 -0.34 -4.21 12.12
C ASP A 57 -0.70 -2.82 11.58
N GLU A 58 0.26 -1.90 11.54
CA GLU A 58 0.04 -0.57 10.95
C GLU A 58 -0.23 -0.66 9.45
N LEU A 59 0.51 -1.52 8.72
CA LEU A 59 0.27 -1.75 7.30
C LEU A 59 -1.15 -2.30 7.05
N VAL A 60 -1.60 -3.26 7.85
CA VAL A 60 -2.95 -3.84 7.74
C VAL A 60 -4.01 -2.78 7.99
N SER A 61 -3.90 -2.03 9.09
CA SER A 61 -4.83 -0.95 9.44
C SER A 61 -4.92 0.10 8.33
N VAL A 62 -3.80 0.51 7.74
CA VAL A 62 -3.77 1.47 6.63
C VAL A 62 -4.40 0.90 5.35
N VAL A 63 -4.20 -0.39 5.06
CA VAL A 63 -4.86 -1.06 3.92
C VAL A 63 -6.37 -1.06 4.12
N GLU A 64 -6.86 -1.47 5.30
CA GLU A 64 -8.29 -1.45 5.64
C GLU A 64 -8.89 -0.05 5.49
N GLU A 65 -8.27 0.98 6.10
CA GLU A 65 -8.69 2.38 5.97
C GLU A 65 -8.75 2.85 4.51
N THR A 66 -7.79 2.42 3.68
CA THR A 66 -7.75 2.76 2.25
C THR A 66 -8.94 2.15 1.51
N GLN A 67 -9.30 0.90 1.82
CA GLN A 67 -10.46 0.22 1.20
C GLN A 67 -11.79 0.81 1.68
N THR A 68 -11.95 1.05 2.98
CA THR A 68 -13.18 1.65 3.53
C THR A 68 -13.45 3.01 2.91
N ARG A 69 -12.41 3.84 2.74
CA ARG A 69 -12.57 5.16 2.12
C ARG A 69 -12.96 5.07 0.66
N ALA A 70 -12.35 4.17 -0.10
CA ALA A 70 -12.72 3.96 -1.51
C ALA A 70 -14.16 3.47 -1.65
N GLY A 71 -14.60 2.56 -0.77
CA GLY A 71 -15.98 2.09 -0.70
C GLY A 71 -16.97 3.19 -0.33
N ALA A 72 -16.65 4.04 0.66
CA ALA A 72 -17.50 5.14 1.10
C ALA A 72 -17.66 6.27 0.06
N ILE A 73 -16.77 6.36 -0.94
CA ILE A 73 -16.89 7.31 -2.06
C ILE A 73 -17.74 6.72 -3.21
N ALA A 74 -17.92 5.40 -3.23
CA ALA A 74 -18.69 4.67 -4.25
C ALA A 74 -20.17 4.45 -3.88
N SER A 75 -20.62 4.97 -2.73
CA SER A 75 -21.96 4.83 -2.15
C SER A 75 -22.54 6.19 -1.79
#